data_AF-A0A382DRG5-F1
#
_entry.id   AF-A0A382DRG5-F1
#
_cell.length_a   1.000
_cell.length_b   1.000
_cell.length_c   1.000
_cell.angle_alpha   90.00
_cell.angle_beta   90.00
_cell.angle_gamma   90.00
#
_symmetry.space_group_name_H-M   'P 1'
#
loop_
_entity.id
_entity.type
_entity.pdbx_description
1 polymer ?
#
loop_
_entity_poly.entity_id
_entity_poly.type
_entity_poly.pdbx_seq_one_letter_code
_entity_poly.pdbx_strand_id
1 'polypeptide(L)'
;MKTLHFGEISVNKVLDGTESFRAVNAFPNIDLELFSQHKNWVYPFFNYDTKMIILSMHSYLIRTPSISILVDTCIGNDKIRIGQGP
;
A
#
# COMPACT_ATOMS: atom_id res chain seq x y z
N MET A 1 -5.20 -1.11 12.62
CA MET A 1 -4.57 0.09 12.02
C MET A 1 -4.76 1.25 12.97
N LYS A 2 -3.78 2.17 13.08
CA LYS A 2 -3.90 3.33 13.97
C LYS A 2 -4.69 4.43 13.27
N THR A 3 -5.80 4.86 13.88
CA THR A 3 -6.54 6.04 13.45
C THR A 3 -5.69 7.28 13.69
N LEU A 4 -5.61 8.15 12.70
CA LEU A 4 -4.96 9.45 12.81
C LEU A 4 -6.02 10.51 13.13
N HIS A 5 -5.67 11.47 13.99
CA HIS A 5 -6.56 12.56 14.37
C HIS A 5 -5.94 13.91 13.99
N PHE A 6 -6.76 14.77 13.40
CA PHE A 6 -6.42 16.13 12.98
C PHE A 6 -7.54 17.06 13.46
N GLY A 7 -7.44 17.53 14.71
CA GLY A 7 -8.58 18.14 15.40
C GLY A 7 -9.75 17.15 15.50
N GLU A 8 -10.96 17.60 15.17
CA GLU A 8 -12.18 16.77 15.17
C GLU A 8 -12.26 15.80 13.98
N ILE A 9 -11.26 15.79 13.10
CA ILE A 9 -11.21 14.90 11.94
C ILE A 9 -10.47 13.62 12.31
N SER A 10 -11.05 12.47 11.98
CA SER A 10 -10.36 11.18 12.05
C SER A 10 -10.10 10.62 10.65
N VAL A 11 -8.92 10.06 10.45
CA VAL A 11 -8.50 9.42 9.20
C VAL A 11 -8.13 7.98 9.50
N ASN A 12 -8.85 7.07 8.85
CA ASN A 12 -8.66 5.63 8.99
C ASN A 12 -8.20 5.07 7.65
N LYS A 13 -7.07 4.38 7.64
CA LYS A 13 -6.71 3.53 6.51
C LYS A 13 -7.61 2.29 6.55
N VAL A 14 -8.22 1.95 5.42
CA VAL A 14 -9.04 0.75 5.24
C VAL A 14 -8.30 -0.14 4.26
N LEU A 15 -7.65 -1.19 4.79
CA LEU A 15 -6.88 -2.12 3.97
C LEU A 15 -7.81 -3.01 3.16
N ASP A 16 -7.62 -3.03 1.85
CA ASP A 16 -8.32 -3.94 0.93
C ASP A 16 -7.49 -5.22 0.74
N GLY A 17 -6.18 -5.06 0.58
CA GLY A 17 -5.26 -6.18 0.50
C GLY A 17 -3.78 -5.78 0.49
N THR A 18 -2.92 -6.78 0.62
CA THR A 18 -1.48 -6.65 0.39
C THR A 18 -1.01 -7.73 -0.56
N GLU A 19 -0.05 -7.39 -1.42
CA GLU A 19 0.50 -8.34 -2.39
C GLU A 19 2.02 -8.29 -2.38
N SER A 20 2.65 -9.45 -2.59
CA SER A 20 4.08 -9.52 -2.90
C SER A 20 4.27 -9.18 -4.37
N PHE A 21 5.00 -8.11 -4.66
CA PHE A 21 5.19 -7.61 -6.02
C PHE A 21 6.69 -7.47 -6.36
N ARG A 22 7.08 -7.75 -7.61
CA ARG A 22 8.49 -7.62 -8.01
C ARG A 22 8.93 -6.16 -7.93
N ALA A 23 10.00 -5.88 -7.19
CA ALA A 23 10.50 -4.52 -7.00
C ALA A 23 10.80 -3.81 -8.34
N VAL A 24 11.44 -4.52 -9.27
CA VAL A 24 11.79 -4.00 -10.59
C VAL A 24 10.58 -3.74 -11.48
N ASN A 25 9.41 -4.32 -11.19
CA ASN A 25 8.19 -4.00 -11.93
C ASN A 25 7.58 -2.69 -11.39
N ALA A 26 7.65 -2.45 -10.08
CA ALA A 26 7.16 -1.22 -9.45
C ALA A 26 8.10 -0.03 -9.69
N PHE A 27 9.40 -0.29 -9.76
CA PHE A 27 10.45 0.71 -9.97
C PHE A 27 11.36 0.26 -11.13
N PRO A 28 10.95 0.45 -12.40
CA PRO A 28 11.64 -0.12 -13.57
C PRO A 28 13.12 0.23 -13.72
N ASN A 29 13.52 1.40 -13.24
CA ASN A 29 14.89 1.91 -13.39
C ASN A 29 15.68 1.86 -12.08
N ILE A 30 15.23 1.09 -11.09
CA ILE A 30 15.89 1.06 -9.77
C ILE A 30 17.16 0.22 -9.80
N ASP A 31 18.22 0.73 -9.16
CA ASP A 31 19.31 -0.11 -8.68
C ASP A 31 18.91 -0.72 -7.34
N LEU A 32 18.74 -2.04 -7.28
CA LEU A 32 18.33 -2.74 -6.06
C LEU A 32 19.37 -2.64 -4.94
N GLU A 33 20.61 -2.25 -5.24
CA GLU A 33 21.61 -1.98 -4.20
C GLU A 33 21.21 -0.80 -3.30
N LEU A 34 20.38 0.12 -3.79
CA LEU A 34 19.80 1.19 -2.97
C LEU A 34 18.99 0.62 -1.78
N PHE A 35 18.31 -0.51 -1.98
CA PHE A 35 17.60 -1.18 -0.88
C PHE A 35 18.57 -1.82 0.11
N SER A 36 19.71 -2.32 -0.34
CA SER A 36 20.78 -2.83 0.54
C SER A 36 21.36 -1.71 1.41
N GLN A 37 21.63 -0.54 0.82
CA GLN A 37 22.16 0.64 1.52
C GLN A 37 21.24 1.15 2.63
N HIS A 38 19.93 0.95 2.48
CA HIS A 38 18.89 1.41 3.40
C HIS A 38 18.23 0.28 4.20
N LYS A 39 18.92 -0.86 4.34
CA LYS A 39 18.37 -2.09 4.94
C LYS A 39 17.79 -1.92 6.33
N ASN A 40 18.32 -1.01 7.13
CA ASN A 40 17.87 -0.73 8.50
C ASN A 40 16.37 -0.38 8.59
N TRP A 41 15.79 0.27 7.58
CA TRP A 41 14.37 0.61 7.58
C TRP A 41 13.57 -0.06 6.44
N VAL A 42 14.25 -0.51 5.38
CA VAL A 42 13.61 -1.16 4.22
C VAL A 42 13.27 -2.63 4.48
N TYR A 43 14.01 -3.31 5.36
CA TYR A 43 13.85 -4.75 5.62
C TYR A 43 12.41 -5.23 5.89
N PRO A 44 11.55 -4.50 6.63
CA PRO A 44 10.16 -4.92 6.81
C PRO A 44 9.30 -4.89 5.54
N PHE A 45 9.73 -4.19 4.50
CA PHE A 45 8.93 -3.91 3.29
C PHE A 45 9.49 -4.55 2.01
N PHE A 46 10.72 -5.08 2.06
CA PHE A 46 11.40 -5.69 0.93
C PHE A 46 12.07 -7.01 1.34
N ASN A 47 11.75 -8.07 0.61
CA ASN A 47 12.38 -9.36 0.76
C ASN A 47 13.66 -9.42 -0.10
N TYR A 48 14.82 -9.49 0.56
CA TYR A 48 16.13 -9.49 -0.10
C TYR A 48 16.44 -10.78 -0.88
N ASP A 49 15.80 -11.90 -0.56
CA ASP A 49 16.02 -13.17 -1.24
C ASP A 49 15.19 -13.25 -2.52
N THR A 50 13.92 -12.87 -2.44
CA THR A 50 12.97 -12.95 -3.56
C THR A 50 12.93 -11.67 -4.42
N LYS A 51 13.53 -10.58 -3.94
CA LYS A 51 13.49 -9.24 -4.56
C LYS A 51 12.06 -8.70 -4.72
N MET A 52 11.20 -9.02 -3.77
CA MET A 52 9.79 -8.62 -3.75
C MET A 52 9.55 -7.51 -2.72
N ILE A 53 8.74 -6.52 -3.08
CA ILE A 53 8.17 -5.53 -2.16
C ILE A 53 6.76 -5.95 -1.72
N ILE A 54 6.30 -5.38 -0.61
CA ILE A 54 4.89 -5.47 -0.20
C ILE A 54 4.14 -4.26 -0.74
N LEU A 55 3.24 -4.47 -1.70
CA LEU A 55 2.25 -3.45 -2.09
C LEU A 55 1.06 -3.50 -1.14
N SER A 56 0.55 -2.32 -0.78
CA SER A 56 -0.62 -2.19 0.11
C SER A 56 -1.70 -1.40 -0.61
N MET A 57 -2.79 -2.08 -0.96
CA MET A 57 -3.96 -1.49 -1.60
C MET A 57 -4.98 -1.15 -0.51
N HIS A 58 -5.40 0.10 -0.46
CA HIS A 58 -6.26 0.60 0.61
C HIS A 58 -7.01 1.85 0.19
N SER A 59 -8.13 2.07 0.86
CA SER A 59 -8.88 3.33 0.84
C SER A 59 -8.61 4.12 2.12
N TYR A 60 -9.02 5.38 2.14
CA TYR A 60 -9.08 6.17 3.37
C TYR A 60 -10.51 6.58 3.69
N LEU A 61 -10.92 6.31 4.93
CA LEU A 61 -12.16 6.81 5.48
C LEU A 61 -11.86 8.01 6.38
N ILE A 62 -12.27 9.17 5.92
CA ILE A 62 -12.14 10.44 6.61
C ILE A 62 -13.49 10.79 7.22
N ARG A 63 -13.53 11.03 8.53
CA ARG A 63 -14.74 11.45 9.23
C ARG A 63 -14.54 12.82 9.82
N THR A 64 -15.45 13.73 9.49
CA THR A 64 -15.62 15.03 10.16
C THR A 64 -16.85 14.94 11.09
N PRO A 65 -17.17 15.99 11.88
CA PRO A 65 -18.40 16.00 12.68
C PRO A 65 -19.70 15.85 11.87
N SER A 66 -19.70 16.24 10.60
CA SER A 66 -20.93 16.33 9.78
C SER A 66 -21.00 15.32 8.64
N ILE A 67 -19.85 14.86 8.12
CA ILE A 67 -19.82 13.99 6.94
C ILE A 67 -18.73 12.92 7.04
N SER A 68 -18.96 11.83 6.31
CA SER A 68 -17.95 10.79 6.04
C SER A 68 -17.55 10.83 4.58
N ILE A 69 -16.25 10.82 4.32
CA ILE A 69 -15.65 10.87 2.98
C ILE A 69 -14.83 9.60 2.80
N LEU A 70 -15.12 8.86 1.73
CA LEU A 70 -14.30 7.74 1.29
C LEU A 70 -13.41 8.20 0.13
N VAL A 71 -12.09 8.08 0.30
CA VAL A 71 -11.11 8.33 -0.75
C VAL A 71 -10.71 6.99 -1.35
N ASP A 72 -10.93 6.85 -2.65
CA ASP A 72 -10.86 5.62 -3.45
C ASP A 72 -11.76 4.47 -2.96
N THR A 73 -12.11 3.57 -3.85
CA THR A 73 -12.83 2.32 -3.53
C THR A 73 -12.01 1.06 -3.80
N CYS A 74 -10.70 1.26 -3.99
CA CYS A 74 -9.69 0.21 -4.11
C CYS A 74 -9.94 -0.83 -5.24
N ILE A 75 -9.59 -2.11 -5.03
CA ILE A 75 -9.49 -3.12 -6.08
C ILE A 75 -10.89 -3.53 -6.56
N GLY A 76 -11.76 -3.92 -5.61
CA GLY A 76 -13.11 -4.42 -5.89
C GLY A 76 -13.13 -5.81 -6.55
N ASN A 77 -14.29 -6.44 -6.59
CA ASN A 77 -14.41 -7.82 -7.08
C ASN A 77 -14.84 -7.94 -8.55
N ASP A 78 -15.63 -6.99 -9.06
CA ASP A 78 -16.33 -7.09 -10.33
C ASP A 78 -15.51 -6.58 -11.53
N LYS A 79 -14.29 -7.09 -11.69
CA LYS A 79 -13.37 -6.75 -12.79
C LYS A 79 -12.85 -8.01 -13.49
N ILE A 80 -12.83 -8.00 -14.82
CA ILE A 80 -12.12 -9.01 -15.61
C ILE A 80 -10.62 -8.74 -15.49
N ARG A 81 -9.89 -9.70 -14.95
CA ARG A 81 -8.44 -9.58 -14.70
C ARG A 81 -7.67 -10.34 -15.77
N ILE A 82 -6.66 -9.69 -16.34
CA ILE A 82 -5.67 -10.33 -17.21
C ILE A 82 -4.44 -10.66 -16.36
N GLY A 83 -4.04 -11.95 -16.32
CA GLY A 83 -2.92 -12.43 -15.51
C GLY A 83 -3.29 -12.82 -14.07
N GLN A 84 -2.28 -12.90 -13.19
CA GLN A 84 -2.45 -13.23 -11.76
C GLN A 84 -2.54 -12.00 -10.84
N GLY A 85 -2.77 -10.81 -11.40
CA GLY A 85 -3.01 -9.62 -10.59
C GLY A 85 -4.29 -9.77 -9.75
N PRO A 86 -4.37 -9.07 -8.61
CA PRO A 86 -5.50 -9.14 -7.69
C PRO A 86 -6.77 -8.52 -8.25
#